data_AF-A0A7Y2CMI1-F1
#
_entry.id   AF-A0A7Y2CMI1-F1
#
_cell.length_a   1.000
_cell.length_b   1.000
_cell.length_c   1.000
_cell.angle_alpha   90.00
_cell.angle_beta   90.00
_cell.angle_gamma   90.00
#
_symmetry.space_group_name_H-M   'P 1'
#
loop_
_entity.id
_entity.type
_entity.pdbx_description
1 polymer ?
#
loop_
_entity_poly.entity_id
_entity_poly.type
_entity_poly.pdbx_seq_one_letter_code
_entity_poly.pdbx_strand_id
1 'polypeptide(L)'
;VFELQRAVGEADYERAVTIAERLLQQTSNPRGESIRLVTILSSYFTKLWKLTVCQGRRLGEKEMASRVGVSPFFIKEYIHSLKYYDRSSIERAFGVLMAADFELKGGAHRSETLVVQLMLNELVSGKVFA
;
A
#
# COMPACT_ATOMS: atom_id res chain seq x y z
N VAL A 1 -11.23 -0.17 -3.73
CA VAL A 1 -9.98 0.61 -3.58
C VAL A 1 -9.70 1.01 -2.14
N PHE A 2 -10.55 1.84 -1.51
CA PHE A 2 -10.37 2.21 -0.09
C PHE A 2 -10.33 0.97 0.82
N GLU A 3 -11.15 -0.04 0.52
CA GLU A 3 -11.13 -1.33 1.22
C GLU A 3 -9.76 -2.04 1.13
N LEU A 4 -9.10 -2.00 -0.03
CA LEU A 4 -7.77 -2.60 -0.20
C LEU A 4 -6.74 -1.85 0.64
N GLN A 5 -6.74 -0.52 0.59
CA GLN A 5 -5.84 0.29 1.41
C GLN A 5 -6.04 0.03 2.90
N ARG A 6 -7.29 -0.15 3.34
CA ARG A 6 -7.61 -0.47 4.72
C ARG A 6 -7.11 -1.86 5.10
N ALA A 7 -7.35 -2.88 4.28
CA ALA A 7 -6.84 -4.23 4.54
C ALA A 7 -5.30 -4.25 4.60
N VAL A 8 -4.62 -3.56 3.67
CA VAL A 8 -3.17 -3.38 3.72
C VAL A 8 -2.76 -2.64 5.00
N GLY A 9 -3.43 -1.55 5.37
CA GLY A 9 -3.16 -0.76 6.57
C GLY A 9 -3.35 -1.52 7.90
N GLU A 10 -4.27 -2.48 7.91
CA GLU A 10 -4.53 -3.40 9.02
C GLU A 10 -3.60 -4.64 9.01
N ALA A 11 -2.68 -4.73 8.04
CA ALA A 11 -1.82 -5.88 7.78
C ALA A 11 -2.60 -7.21 7.62
N ASP A 12 -3.79 -7.13 7.03
CA ASP A 12 -4.67 -8.26 6.77
C ASP A 12 -4.45 -8.79 5.34
N TYR A 13 -3.53 -9.74 5.21
CA TYR A 13 -3.09 -10.28 3.91
C TYR A 13 -4.22 -11.01 3.19
N GLU A 14 -4.96 -11.89 3.87
CA GLU A 14 -6.03 -12.69 3.27
C GLU A 14 -7.12 -11.78 2.69
N ARG A 15 -7.51 -10.75 3.44
CA ARG A 15 -8.48 -9.77 2.99
C ARG A 15 -7.95 -8.92 1.85
N ALA A 16 -6.69 -8.49 1.91
CA ALA A 16 -6.06 -7.71 0.85
C ALA A 16 -6.04 -8.48 -0.48
N VAL A 17 -5.64 -9.75 -0.46
CA VAL A 17 -5.63 -10.63 -1.64
C VAL A 17 -7.05 -10.82 -2.17
N THR A 18 -8.01 -11.15 -1.31
CA THR A 18 -9.41 -11.34 -1.70
C THR A 18 -9.99 -10.11 -2.42
N ILE A 19 -9.69 -8.91 -1.91
CA ILE A 19 -10.14 -7.65 -2.52
C ILE A 19 -9.44 -7.41 -3.86
N ALA A 20 -8.13 -7.63 -3.94
CA ALA A 20 -7.37 -7.44 -5.17
C ALA A 20 -7.81 -8.39 -6.27
N GLU A 21 -8.01 -9.67 -5.97
CA GLU A 21 -8.51 -10.67 -6.93
C GLU A 21 -9.87 -10.27 -7.48
N ARG A 22 -10.80 -9.85 -6.61
CA ARG A 22 -12.11 -9.37 -7.03
C ARG A 22 -11.99 -8.18 -7.99
N LEU A 23 -11.12 -7.21 -7.69
CA LEU A 23 -10.90 -6.04 -8.56
C LEU A 23 -10.32 -6.44 -9.93
N LEU A 24 -9.39 -7.40 -9.95
CA LEU A 24 -8.78 -7.89 -11.19
C LEU A 24 -9.73 -8.75 -12.04
N GLN A 25 -10.65 -9.50 -11.41
CA GLN A 25 -11.66 -10.31 -12.11
C GLN A 25 -12.76 -9.44 -12.75
N GLN A 26 -13.04 -8.27 -12.18
CA GLN A 26 -14.13 -7.39 -12.64
C GLN A 26 -13.72 -6.41 -13.76
N THR A 27 -12.44 -6.32 -14.08
CA THR A 27 -11.91 -5.37 -15.08
C THR A 27 -11.71 -6.03 -16.45
N SER A 28 -11.95 -5.27 -17.51
CA SER A 28 -11.57 -5.66 -18.88
C SER A 28 -10.10 -5.38 -19.20
N ASN A 29 -9.38 -4.67 -18.31
CA ASN A 29 -7.96 -4.37 -18.43
C ASN A 29 -7.22 -4.67 -17.11
N PRO A 30 -6.87 -5.95 -16.84
CA PRO A 30 -6.16 -6.36 -15.63
C PRO A 30 -4.82 -5.66 -15.43
N ARG A 31 -4.09 -5.39 -16.52
CA ARG A 31 -2.80 -4.71 -16.48
C ARG A 31 -2.93 -3.26 -16.03
N GLY A 32 -3.85 -2.52 -16.65
CA GLY A 32 -4.15 -1.15 -16.26
C GLY A 32 -4.63 -1.06 -14.81
N GLU A 33 -5.50 -1.98 -14.39
CA GLU A 33 -5.97 -2.04 -13.00
C GLU A 33 -4.84 -2.34 -12.03
N SER A 34 -3.95 -3.29 -12.34
CA SER A 34 -2.79 -3.61 -11.50
C SER A 34 -1.85 -2.42 -11.32
N ILE A 35 -1.53 -1.70 -12.40
CA ILE A 35 -0.71 -0.47 -12.34
C ILE A 35 -1.41 0.60 -11.49
N ARG A 36 -2.74 0.69 -11.58
CA ARG A 36 -3.55 1.59 -10.75
C ARG A 36 -3.48 1.22 -9.27
N LEU A 37 -3.53 -0.07 -8.93
CA LEU A 37 -3.36 -0.55 -7.55
C LEU A 37 -1.99 -0.16 -6.98
N VAL A 38 -0.90 -0.37 -7.75
CA VAL A 38 0.45 0.05 -7.35
C VAL A 38 0.52 1.55 -7.08
N THR A 39 -0.09 2.38 -7.95
CA THR A 39 -0.14 3.84 -7.79
C THR A 39 -0.84 4.25 -6.50
N ILE A 40 -1.96 3.60 -6.18
CA ILE A 40 -2.77 3.89 -4.99
C ILE A 40 -2.03 3.49 -3.71
N LEU A 41 -1.41 2.31 -3.70
CA LEU A 41 -0.62 1.84 -2.57
C LEU A 41 0.65 2.69 -2.40
N SER A 42 1.31 3.11 -3.48
CA SER A 42 2.44 4.05 -3.42
C SER A 42 2.05 5.38 -2.78
N SER A 43 0.89 5.92 -3.17
CA SER A 43 0.34 7.14 -2.56
C SER A 43 -0.02 6.94 -1.09
N TYR A 44 -0.44 5.75 -0.70
CA TYR A 44 -0.74 5.38 0.68
C TYR A 44 0.51 5.29 1.55
N PHE A 45 1.53 4.54 1.13
CA PHE A 45 2.80 4.43 1.85
C PHE A 45 3.56 5.76 1.92
N THR A 46 3.43 6.62 0.90
CA THR A 46 3.92 8.02 0.96
C THR A 46 3.30 8.80 2.11
N LYS A 47 2.00 8.60 2.37
CA LYS A 47 1.31 9.24 3.50
C LYS A 47 1.78 8.68 4.84
N LEU A 48 1.94 7.37 4.95
CA LEU A 48 2.50 6.73 6.15
C LEU A 48 3.91 7.25 6.45
N TRP A 49 4.78 7.33 5.43
CA TRP A 49 6.12 7.91 5.57
C TRP A 49 6.09 9.31 6.16
N LYS A 50 5.27 10.21 5.60
CA LYS A 50 5.11 11.57 6.12
C LYS A 50 4.60 11.58 7.58
N LEU A 51 3.72 10.66 7.94
CA LEU A 51 3.23 10.54 9.31
C LEU A 51 4.32 10.13 10.31
N THR A 52 5.25 9.24 9.93
CA THR A 52 6.38 8.89 10.81
C THR A 52 7.20 10.13 11.21
N VAL A 53 7.38 11.07 10.29
CA VAL A 53 8.06 12.35 10.54
C VAL A 53 7.23 13.27 11.46
N CYS A 54 5.91 13.28 11.30
CA CYS A 54 4.99 14.06 12.13
C CYS A 54 4.93 13.56 13.58
N GLN A 55 4.91 12.24 13.80
CA GLN A 55 4.89 11.65 15.15
C GLN A 55 6.13 12.03 15.96
N GLY A 56 7.31 12.10 15.32
CA GLY A 56 8.54 12.58 15.95
C GLY A 56 8.45 14.03 16.48
N ARG A 57 7.48 14.82 15.99
CA ARG A 57 7.25 16.22 16.37
C ARG A 57 6.05 16.43 17.31
N ARG A 58 5.37 15.34 17.74
CA ARG A 58 4.19 15.37 18.64
C ARG A 58 3.05 16.29 18.20
N LEU A 59 2.78 16.35 16.90
CA LEU A 59 1.72 17.19 16.33
C LEU A 59 0.32 16.62 16.64
N GLY A 60 -0.70 17.47 16.72
CA GLY A 60 -2.09 17.04 16.88
C GLY A 60 -2.67 16.42 15.59
N GLU A 61 -3.71 15.59 15.71
CA GLU A 61 -4.33 14.84 14.59
C GLU A 61 -4.74 15.73 13.41
N LYS A 62 -5.35 16.89 13.68
CA LYS A 62 -5.78 17.85 12.64
C LYS A 62 -4.59 18.42 11.84
N GLU A 63 -3.49 18.71 12.53
CA GLU A 63 -2.27 19.21 11.87
C GLU A 63 -1.58 18.11 11.07
N MET A 64 -1.52 16.89 11.61
CA MET A 64 -1.02 15.72 10.89
C MET A 64 -1.82 15.46 9.62
N ALA A 65 -3.15 15.53 9.68
CA ALA A 65 -4.03 15.35 8.52
C ALA A 65 -3.72 16.38 7.42
N SER A 66 -3.57 17.66 7.79
CA SER A 66 -3.21 18.73 6.86
C SER A 66 -1.83 18.50 6.21
N ARG A 67 -0.80 18.17 6.98
CA ARG A 67 0.56 17.94 6.46
C ARG A 67 0.66 16.74 5.51
N VAL A 68 -0.19 15.74 5.72
CA VAL A 68 -0.18 14.50 4.95
C VAL A 68 -1.18 14.53 3.79
N GLY A 69 -2.03 15.56 3.72
CA GLY A 69 -3.00 15.73 2.64
C GLY A 69 -4.14 14.72 2.73
N VAL A 70 -4.61 14.41 3.94
CA VAL A 70 -5.77 13.54 4.18
C VAL A 70 -6.83 14.30 4.97
N SER A 71 -8.10 13.95 4.79
CA SER A 71 -9.17 14.50 5.62
C SER A 71 -8.94 14.14 7.09
N PRO A 72 -9.19 15.07 8.04
CA PRO A 72 -9.11 14.79 9.48
C PRO A 72 -9.96 13.60 9.93
N PHE A 73 -11.00 13.24 9.17
CA PHE A 73 -11.83 12.07 9.47
C PHE A 73 -11.05 10.75 9.32
N PHE A 74 -10.16 10.65 8.32
CA PHE A 74 -9.45 9.41 7.99
C PHE A 74 -8.08 9.30 8.67
N ILE A 75 -7.55 10.37 9.28
CA ILE A 75 -6.19 10.38 9.84
C ILE A 75 -5.94 9.27 10.85
N LYS A 76 -6.96 8.91 11.64
CA LYS A 76 -6.88 7.85 12.66
C LYS A 76 -6.56 6.48 12.06
N GLU A 77 -7.09 6.18 10.88
CA GLU A 77 -6.82 4.92 10.18
C GLU A 77 -5.36 4.84 9.75
N TYR A 78 -4.81 5.94 9.22
CA TYR A 78 -3.39 6.01 8.85
C TYR A 78 -2.47 5.94 10.08
N ILE A 79 -2.82 6.62 11.18
CA ILE A 79 -2.07 6.53 12.45
C ILE A 79 -2.10 5.10 12.99
N HIS A 80 -3.25 4.42 12.93
CA HIS A 80 -3.39 3.04 13.35
C HIS A 80 -2.47 2.11 12.54
N SER A 81 -2.34 2.36 11.24
CA SER A 81 -1.50 1.57 10.34
C SER A 81 -0.02 1.59 10.73
N LEU A 82 0.45 2.68 11.36
CA LEU A 82 1.84 2.77 11.86
C LEU A 82 2.16 1.80 13.00
N LYS A 83 1.16 1.10 13.57
CA LYS A 83 1.40 -0.01 14.50
C LYS A 83 1.97 -1.25 13.81
N TYR A 84 1.64 -1.42 12.54
CA TYR A 84 2.10 -2.55 11.71
C TYR A 84 3.27 -2.15 10.82
N TYR A 85 3.33 -0.87 10.43
CA TYR A 85 4.34 -0.34 9.52
C TYR A 85 5.27 0.64 10.23
N ASP A 86 6.42 0.15 10.68
CA ASP A 86 7.52 0.99 11.14
C ASP A 86 8.24 1.68 9.96
N ARG A 87 9.18 2.58 10.26
CA ARG A 87 9.93 3.30 9.23
C ARG A 87 10.65 2.36 8.25
N SER A 88 11.24 1.28 8.76
CA SER A 88 12.00 0.32 7.95
C SER A 88 11.09 -0.45 6.99
N SER A 89 9.90 -0.84 7.43
CA SER A 89 8.90 -1.53 6.59
C SER A 89 8.33 -0.61 5.51
N ILE A 90 8.14 0.68 5.80
CA ILE A 90 7.69 1.66 4.80
C ILE A 90 8.77 1.87 3.72
N GLU A 91 10.05 1.91 4.11
CA GLU A 91 11.17 1.96 3.16
C GLU A 91 11.19 0.72 2.25
N ARG A 92 11.05 -0.48 2.84
CA ARG A 92 10.92 -1.73 2.06
C ARG A 92 9.70 -1.71 1.13
N ALA A 93 8.57 -1.20 1.60
CA ALA A 93 7.34 -1.12 0.81
C ALA A 93 7.53 -0.33 -0.48
N PHE A 94 8.31 0.75 -0.48
CA PHE A 94 8.64 1.47 -1.71
C PHE A 94 9.44 0.61 -2.69
N GLY A 95 10.37 -0.21 -2.21
CA GLY A 95 11.11 -1.16 -3.05
C GLY A 95 10.18 -2.19 -3.70
N VAL A 96 9.27 -2.78 -2.92
CA VAL A 96 8.26 -3.74 -3.40
C VAL A 96 7.36 -3.12 -4.46
N LEU A 97 6.85 -1.91 -4.20
CA LEU A 97 5.98 -1.19 -5.14
C LEU A 97 6.70 -0.81 -6.42
N MET A 98 7.98 -0.44 -6.34
CA MET A 98 8.81 -0.14 -7.51
C MET A 98 9.06 -1.39 -8.36
N ALA A 99 9.34 -2.54 -7.73
CA ALA A 99 9.50 -3.81 -8.43
C ALA A 99 8.19 -4.22 -9.15
N ALA A 100 7.05 -4.12 -8.45
CA ALA A 100 5.74 -4.40 -9.05
C ALA A 100 5.41 -3.47 -10.23
N ASP A 101 5.69 -2.16 -10.11
CA ASP A 101 5.49 -1.20 -11.20
C ASP A 101 6.34 -1.56 -12.43
N PHE A 102 7.60 -1.92 -12.23
CA PHE A 102 8.51 -2.34 -13.29
C PHE A 102 8.01 -3.62 -14.00
N GLU A 103 7.66 -4.65 -13.24
CA GLU A 103 7.15 -5.91 -13.80
C GLU A 103 5.88 -5.67 -14.62
N LEU A 104 4.91 -4.93 -14.07
CA LEU A 104 3.65 -4.62 -14.75
C LEU A 104 3.84 -3.73 -15.99
N LYS A 105 4.90 -2.91 -16.06
CA LYS A 105 5.21 -2.07 -17.23
C LYS A 105 6.03 -2.79 -18.31
N GLY A 106 6.30 -4.08 -18.13
CA GLY A 106 6.93 -4.93 -19.14
C GLY A 106 8.36 -5.33 -18.81
N GLY A 107 8.80 -5.11 -17.57
CA GLY A 107 10.11 -5.55 -17.09
C GLY A 107 10.23 -7.06 -16.85
N ALA A 108 9.12 -7.80 -16.83
CA ALA A 108 9.08 -9.26 -16.65
C ALA A 108 7.89 -9.90 -17.41
N HIS A 109 7.75 -11.23 -17.34
CA HIS A 109 6.70 -12.01 -18.02
C HIS A 109 5.73 -12.72 -17.05
N ARG A 110 5.64 -12.25 -15.80
CA ARG A 110 4.67 -12.77 -14.83
C ARG A 110 3.27 -12.24 -15.13
N SER A 111 2.25 -13.02 -14.77
CA SER A 111 0.86 -12.56 -14.85
C SER A 111 0.60 -11.44 -13.85
N GLU A 112 -0.31 -10.54 -14.20
CA GLU A 112 -0.70 -9.40 -13.36
C GLU A 112 -1.15 -9.83 -11.97
N THR A 113 -1.95 -10.91 -11.90
CA THR A 113 -2.43 -11.48 -10.63
C THR A 113 -1.28 -11.94 -9.74
N LEU A 114 -0.27 -12.61 -10.32
CA LEU A 114 0.88 -13.08 -9.56
C LEU A 114 1.71 -11.90 -9.04
N VAL A 115 1.94 -10.87 -9.88
CA VAL A 115 2.67 -9.67 -9.45
C VAL A 115 1.94 -8.97 -8.30
N VAL A 116 0.62 -8.84 -8.38
CA VAL A 116 -0.19 -8.21 -7.32
C VAL A 116 -0.19 -9.06 -6.03
N GLN A 117 -0.30 -10.38 -6.13
CA GLN A 117 -0.23 -11.26 -4.94
C GLN A 117 1.14 -11.20 -4.26
N LEU A 118 2.24 -11.26 -5.02
CA LEU A 118 3.61 -11.14 -4.48
C LEU A 118 3.81 -9.78 -3.83
N MET A 119 3.39 -8.70 -4.50
CA MET A 119 3.43 -7.35 -3.94
C MET A 119 2.68 -7.28 -2.61
N LEU A 120 1.43 -7.77 -2.54
CA LEU A 120 0.65 -7.74 -1.30
C LEU A 120 1.26 -8.59 -0.19
N ASN A 121 1.80 -9.76 -0.53
CA ASN A 121 2.48 -10.61 0.44
C ASN A 121 3.70 -9.92 1.02
N GLU A 122 4.55 -9.30 0.20
CA GLU A 122 5.75 -8.63 0.69
C GLU A 122 5.42 -7.36 1.48
N LEU A 123 4.40 -6.61 1.06
CA LEU A 123 3.91 -5.45 1.79
C LEU A 123 3.39 -5.83 3.17
N VAL A 124 2.57 -6.88 3.28
CA VAL A 124 1.85 -7.21 4.52
C VAL A 124 2.65 -8.14 5.44
N SER A 125 3.33 -9.14 4.88
CA SER A 125 3.99 -10.19 5.66
C SER A 125 5.45 -9.87 6.00
N GLY A 126 6.08 -8.91 5.30
CA GLY A 126 7.49 -8.55 5.47
C GLY A 126 8.50 -9.67 5.13
N LYS A 127 8.03 -10.79 4.57
CA LYS A 127 8.86 -11.92 4.15
C LYS A 127 9.26 -11.75 2.69
N VAL A 128 10.55 -11.49 2.45
CA VAL A 128 11.15 -11.55 1.11
C VAL A 128 11.40 -13.03 0.78
N PHE A 129 10.87 -13.50 -0.35
CA PHE A 129 11.32 -14.77 -0.93
C PHE A 129 12.60 -14.46 -1.71
N ALA A 130 13.75 -14.70 -1.07
CA ALA A 130 15.05 -14.70 -1.72
C ALA A 130 15.27 -15.97 -2.53
#